data_AF-A0A6F9DX21-F1
#
_entry.id   AF-A0A6F9DX21-F1
#
_cell.length_a   1.000
_cell.length_b   1.000
_cell.length_c   1.000
_cell.angle_alpha   90.00
_cell.angle_beta   90.00
_cell.angle_gamma   90.00
#
_symmetry.space_group_name_H-M   'P 1'
#
loop_
_entity.id
_entity.type
_entity.pdbx_description
1 polymer ?
#
loop_
_entity_poly.entity_id
_entity_poly.type
_entity_poly.pdbx_seq_one_letter_code
_entity_poly.pdbx_strand_id
1 'polypeptide(L)'
;MVLIMFVRNVPTFGIYVLMLNHVLRTFVEFFVVFVLFILGFAFSFHCLLQNQYAFREWWNAVIKTSLMMIGEFQFEAVFVAEVAAIETAASDHTITVSTVNYRAVSYILFVIFLIIMSIIIMNLLVGLAVDDIKGVQKNAELEYLAMKVKLTLDVEYSLPQFIRRRLKRQYCWFYPDKYRKRSAFIQWLFSVDNLNRSTINKALNPEKNKQEILEKRVNSIDQNVDSLDQKVESMNQKYESLDKKVDSLEQKVESMNQKVESVDQKVESLNQKVESMDQKYESMNQKVESVDQKVGSVDQKIESMNQKVYSMDQNVESVKEMITAILSHFKICEDKVVKEDDINS
;
A
#
# COMPACT_ATOMS: atom_id res chain seq x y z
N MET A 1 44.48 29.60 1.89
CA MET A 1 43.97 30.44 0.78
C MET A 1 45.05 30.78 -0.24
N VAL A 2 46.14 31.47 0.12
CA VAL A 2 47.19 31.89 -0.84
C VAL A 2 47.82 30.72 -1.60
N LEU A 3 48.20 29.64 -0.92
CA LEU A 3 48.78 28.44 -1.57
C LEU A 3 47.80 27.79 -2.56
N ILE A 4 46.50 27.72 -2.23
CA ILE A 4 45.46 27.14 -3.09
C ILE A 4 45.30 27.96 -4.36
N MET A 5 45.40 29.29 -4.27
CA MET A 5 45.39 30.16 -5.46
C MET A 5 46.61 29.98 -6.36
N PHE A 6 47.79 29.68 -5.81
CA PHE A 6 48.97 29.34 -6.61
C PHE A 6 48.86 27.95 -7.26
N VAL A 7 48.30 26.96 -6.56
CA VAL A 7 48.07 25.60 -7.08
C VAL A 7 47.01 25.60 -8.19
N ARG A 8 46.07 26.56 -8.21
CA ARG A 8 45.11 26.77 -9.31
C ARG A 8 45.78 26.92 -10.67
N ASN A 9 46.99 27.48 -10.71
CA ASN A 9 47.73 27.71 -11.96
C ASN A 9 48.47 26.45 -12.46
N VAL A 10 48.43 25.34 -11.72
CA VAL A 10 49.04 24.07 -12.13
C VAL A 10 48.05 23.29 -13.00
N PRO A 11 48.44 22.82 -14.20
CA PRO A 11 47.50 22.28 -15.17
C PRO A 11 46.70 21.06 -14.70
N THR A 12 47.26 20.22 -13.83
CA THR A 12 46.60 19.00 -13.37
C THR A 12 45.71 19.22 -12.16
N PHE A 13 46.04 20.20 -11.30
CA PHE A 13 45.33 20.45 -10.05
C PHE A 13 44.30 21.58 -10.15
N GLY A 14 44.35 22.40 -11.21
CA GLY A 14 43.47 23.56 -11.39
C GLY A 14 41.97 23.22 -11.37
N ILE A 15 41.56 22.12 -12.01
CA ILE A 15 40.15 21.66 -12.05
C ILE A 15 39.66 21.31 -10.64
N TYR A 16 40.46 20.56 -9.87
CA TYR A 16 40.12 20.18 -8.49
C TYR A 16 40.05 21.38 -7.56
N VAL A 17 40.96 22.33 -7.70
CA VAL A 17 40.96 23.57 -6.91
C VAL A 17 39.74 24.45 -7.22
N LEU A 18 39.33 24.51 -8.49
CA LEU A 18 38.12 25.23 -8.91
C LEU A 18 36.86 24.58 -8.32
N MET A 19 36.71 23.26 -8.46
CA MET A 19 35.61 22.53 -7.87
C MET A 19 35.59 22.66 -6.33
N LEU A 20 36.75 22.56 -5.68
CA LEU A 20 36.87 22.70 -4.23
C LEU A 20 36.41 24.07 -3.74
N ASN A 21 36.80 25.17 -4.40
CA ASN A 21 36.33 26.49 -4.00
C ASN A 21 34.83 26.65 -4.19
N HIS A 22 34.27 26.06 -5.24
CA HIS A 22 32.82 26.08 -5.49
C HIS A 22 32.07 25.31 -4.39
N VAL A 23 32.48 24.07 -4.13
CA VAL A 23 31.89 23.22 -3.09
C VAL A 23 32.07 23.86 -1.70
N LEU A 24 33.22 24.49 -1.43
CA LEU A 24 33.46 25.16 -0.15
C LEU A 24 32.56 26.38 0.03
N ARG A 25 32.27 27.12 -1.04
CA ARG A 25 31.30 28.23 -0.99
C ARG A 25 29.90 27.72 -0.70
N THR A 26 29.44 26.70 -1.43
CA THR A 26 28.12 26.10 -1.18
C THR A 26 28.05 25.55 0.25
N PHE A 27 29.10 24.86 0.68
CA PHE A 27 29.23 24.35 2.04
C PHE A 27 29.10 25.46 3.08
N VAL A 28 29.77 26.61 2.90
CA VAL A 28 29.68 27.74 3.84
C VAL A 28 28.25 28.30 3.90
N GLU A 29 27.55 28.41 2.77
CA GLU A 29 26.15 28.86 2.73
C GLU A 29 25.24 27.90 3.52
N PHE A 30 25.44 26.59 3.41
CA PHE A 30 24.73 25.59 4.20
C PHE A 30 25.20 25.50 5.66
N PHE A 31 26.48 25.76 5.94
CA PHE A 31 27.08 25.66 7.27
C PHE A 31 26.47 26.66 8.27
N VAL A 32 25.99 27.82 7.80
CA VAL A 32 25.28 28.79 8.66
C VAL A 32 24.06 28.17 9.33
N VAL A 33 23.33 27.30 8.62
CA VAL A 33 22.17 26.59 9.19
C VAL A 33 22.61 25.63 10.30
N PHE A 34 23.76 24.97 10.15
CA PHE A 34 24.28 24.05 11.17
C PHE A 34 24.70 24.78 12.45
N VAL A 35 25.28 25.97 12.34
CA VAL A 35 25.65 26.77 13.53
C VAL A 35 24.44 27.07 14.39
N LEU A 36 23.27 27.34 13.80
CA LEU A 36 22.03 27.55 14.55
C LEU A 36 21.61 26.31 15.34
N PHE A 37 21.71 25.13 14.74
CA PHE A 37 21.43 23.86 15.43
C PHE A 37 22.44 23.55 16.53
N ILE A 38 23.74 23.76 16.27
CA ILE A 38 24.80 23.57 17.27
C ILE A 38 24.52 24.43 18.50
N LEU A 39 24.20 25.71 18.30
CA LEU A 39 23.90 26.62 19.42
C LEU A 39 22.64 26.17 20.17
N GLY A 40 21.57 25.80 19.47
CA GLY A 40 20.33 25.32 20.10
C GLY A 40 20.53 24.09 20.99
N PHE A 41 21.26 23.08 20.49
CA PHE A 41 21.57 21.89 21.27
C PHE A 41 22.62 22.15 22.36
N ALA A 42 23.62 22.99 22.10
CA ALA A 42 24.64 23.34 23.08
C ALA A 42 24.05 24.06 24.30
N PHE A 43 23.12 25.00 24.10
CA PHE A 43 22.41 25.63 25.20
C PHE A 43 21.50 24.66 25.94
N SER A 44 20.83 23.75 25.22
CA SER A 44 20.01 22.71 25.83
C SER A 44 20.86 21.78 26.72
N PHE A 45 22.00 21.29 26.23
CA PHE A 45 22.92 20.47 27.01
C PHE A 45 23.59 21.24 28.13
N HIS A 46 23.92 22.53 27.93
CA HIS A 46 24.40 23.39 29.00
C HIS A 46 23.38 23.42 30.14
N CYS A 47 22.09 23.67 29.88
CA CYS A 47 21.06 23.69 30.93
C CYS A 47 20.85 22.32 31.61
N LEU A 48 20.89 21.21 30.88
CA LEU A 48 20.60 19.88 31.44
C LEU A 48 21.81 19.22 32.13
N LEU A 49 23.02 19.50 31.66
CA LEU A 49 24.26 18.84 32.07
C LEU A 49 25.25 19.79 32.76
N GLN A 50 24.80 20.89 33.37
CA GLN A 50 25.67 21.85 34.10
C GLN A 50 26.61 21.19 35.13
N ASN A 51 26.21 20.04 35.66
CA ASN A 51 26.96 19.25 36.63
C ASN A 51 28.24 18.62 36.04
N GLN A 52 28.35 18.53 34.72
CA GLN A 52 29.47 17.94 34.02
C GLN A 52 30.48 19.00 33.59
N TYR A 53 31.77 18.75 33.79
CA TYR A 53 32.85 19.68 33.41
C TYR A 53 32.78 20.10 31.93
N ALA A 54 32.36 19.18 31.05
CA ALA A 54 32.21 19.41 29.62
C ALA A 54 31.10 20.41 29.25
N PHE A 55 30.11 20.62 30.11
CA PHE A 55 28.93 21.45 29.84
C PHE A 55 28.74 22.59 30.86
N ARG A 56 29.67 22.75 31.81
CA ARG A 56 29.62 23.79 32.84
C ARG A 56 29.67 25.19 32.27
N GLU A 57 30.55 25.43 31.30
CA GLU A 57 30.64 26.71 30.60
C GLU A 57 29.89 26.62 29.28
N TRP A 58 29.16 27.68 28.91
CA TRP A 58 28.41 27.72 27.66
C TRP A 58 29.31 27.52 26.43
N TRP A 59 30.55 28.04 26.46
CA TRP A 59 31.53 27.85 25.39
C TRP A 59 32.04 26.40 25.30
N ASN A 60 32.25 25.74 26.45
CA ASN A 60 32.64 24.33 26.49
C ASN A 60 31.50 23.43 25.98
N ALA A 61 30.26 23.77 26.32
CA ALA A 61 29.08 23.08 25.80
C ALA A 61 29.00 23.19 24.27
N VAL A 62 29.30 24.36 23.69
CA VAL A 62 29.36 24.57 22.23
C VAL A 62 30.46 23.71 21.59
N ILE A 63 31.67 23.72 22.14
CA ILE A 63 32.78 22.91 21.64
C ILE A 63 32.46 21.41 21.74
N LYS A 64 31.95 20.96 22.89
CA LYS A 64 31.61 19.54 23.11
C LYS A 64 30.49 19.10 22.17
N THR A 65 29.46 19.92 21.98
CA THR A 65 28.36 19.66 21.03
C THR A 65 28.87 19.64 19.58
N SER A 66 29.83 20.50 19.23
CA SER A 66 30.46 20.52 17.90
C SER A 66 31.30 19.26 17.65
N LEU A 67 32.07 18.80 18.65
CA LEU A 67 32.83 17.55 18.55
C LEU A 67 31.90 16.33 18.45
N MET A 68 30.79 16.35 19.20
CA MET A 68 29.76 15.32 19.09
C MET A 68 29.14 15.28 17.67
N MET A 69 29.03 16.41 16.97
CA MET A 69 28.55 16.46 15.58
C MET A 69 29.51 15.79 14.59
N ILE A 70 30.82 15.88 14.80
CA ILE A 70 31.83 15.24 13.92
C ILE A 70 31.74 13.69 14.00
N GLY A 71 31.08 13.17 15.04
CA GLY A 71 30.85 11.74 15.25
C GLY A 71 31.55 11.19 16.49
N GLU A 72 32.22 12.04 17.29
CA GLU A 72 32.85 11.62 18.54
C GLU A 72 31.81 11.51 19.68
N PHE A 73 31.12 10.36 19.75
CA PHE A 73 30.14 10.07 20.80
C PHE A 73 30.79 9.39 22.01
N GLN A 74 31.28 10.19 22.96
CA GLN A 74 31.74 9.66 24.25
C GLN A 74 30.57 9.55 25.23
N PHE A 75 29.62 8.65 24.97
CA PHE A 75 28.45 8.42 25.82
C PHE A 75 28.86 8.05 27.25
N GLU A 76 29.85 7.16 27.38
CA GLU A 76 30.34 6.70 28.67
C GLU A 76 30.98 7.85 29.46
N ALA A 77 31.83 8.67 28.84
CA ALA A 77 32.49 9.80 29.50
C ALA A 77 31.55 10.92 29.97
N VAL A 78 30.37 11.04 29.34
CA VAL A 78 29.41 12.12 29.63
C VAL A 78 28.28 11.67 30.57
N PHE A 79 27.89 10.40 30.51
CA PHE A 79 26.72 9.89 31.25
C PHE A 79 27.05 8.80 32.29
N VAL A 80 28.19 8.11 32.19
CA VAL A 80 28.50 6.89 32.98
C VAL A 80 29.80 7.00 33.79
N ALA A 81 30.82 7.71 33.30
CA ALA A 81 32.19 7.70 33.83
C ALA A 81 32.32 8.22 35.27
N GLU A 82 31.34 8.96 35.75
CA GLU A 82 31.30 9.44 37.13
C GLU A 82 30.83 8.38 38.14
N VAL A 83 30.34 7.22 37.66
CA VAL A 83 30.06 6.04 38.49
C VAL A 83 31.31 5.18 38.69
N ALA A 84 32.26 5.16 37.75
CA ALA A 84 33.49 4.36 37.86
C ALA A 84 34.51 4.93 38.88
N ALA A 85 34.48 6.25 39.12
CA ALA A 85 35.28 6.88 40.17
C ALA A 85 34.84 6.48 41.60
N ILE A 86 33.68 5.82 41.75
CA ILE A 86 33.11 5.38 43.02
C ILE A 86 33.83 4.15 43.59
N GLU A 87 34.36 3.25 42.75
CA GLU A 87 34.94 1.99 43.24
C GLU A 87 36.39 2.10 43.71
N THR A 88 37.12 3.14 43.33
CA THR A 88 38.54 3.34 43.73
C THR A 88 38.74 4.28 44.92
N ALA A 89 37.69 4.98 45.37
CA ALA A 89 37.75 6.00 46.43
C ALA A 89 36.99 5.59 47.71
N ALA A 90 36.92 4.29 48.02
CA ALA A 90 36.30 3.76 49.25
C ALA A 90 37.05 4.12 50.56
N SER A 91 38.06 4.99 50.49
CA SER A 91 38.81 5.52 51.63
C SER A 91 38.71 7.05 51.64
N ASP A 92 38.05 7.59 52.65
CA ASP A 92 38.01 9.01 53.05
C ASP A 92 37.12 10.00 52.26
N HIS A 93 35.96 10.22 52.90
CA HIS A 93 35.17 11.43 53.09
C HIS A 93 34.82 12.37 51.90
N THR A 94 33.50 12.53 51.73
CA THR A 94 32.76 13.50 50.90
C THR A 94 32.98 13.41 49.39
N ILE A 95 32.54 12.30 48.80
CA ILE A 95 32.37 12.16 47.36
C ILE A 95 31.06 12.86 46.96
N THR A 96 31.15 14.03 46.34
CA THR A 96 30.01 14.60 45.61
C THR A 96 29.88 13.82 44.30
N VAL A 97 28.99 12.83 44.28
CA VAL A 97 28.69 12.07 43.07
C VAL A 97 27.88 12.98 42.15
N SER A 98 28.50 13.51 41.10
CA SER A 98 27.82 14.42 40.16
C SER A 98 26.93 13.64 39.18
N THR A 99 25.95 12.90 39.69
CA THR A 99 24.98 12.21 38.84
C THR A 99 24.22 13.20 37.96
N VAL A 100 23.84 12.77 36.75
CA VAL A 100 23.03 13.59 35.85
C VAL A 100 21.68 13.89 36.50
N ASN A 101 21.35 15.17 36.69
CA ASN A 101 20.14 15.64 37.38
C ASN A 101 18.85 15.09 36.75
N TYR A 102 18.74 15.16 35.42
CA TYR A 102 17.54 14.76 34.67
C TYR A 102 17.86 13.61 33.71
N ARG A 103 18.02 12.38 34.24
CA ARG A 103 18.44 11.20 33.46
C ARG A 103 17.55 10.93 32.25
N ALA A 104 16.24 10.86 32.43
CA ALA A 104 15.30 10.55 31.35
C ALA A 104 15.31 11.61 30.23
N VAL A 105 15.22 12.89 30.61
CA VAL A 105 15.19 14.00 29.64
C VAL A 105 16.52 14.13 28.90
N SER A 106 17.64 13.92 29.59
CA SER A 106 18.98 13.98 28.98
C SER A 106 19.20 12.87 27.96
N TYR A 107 18.76 11.64 28.26
CA TYR A 107 18.83 10.53 27.29
C TYR A 107 17.93 10.74 26.07
N ILE A 108 16.70 11.22 26.28
CA ILE A 108 15.77 11.52 25.18
C ILE A 108 16.34 12.63 24.28
N LEU A 109 16.82 13.71 24.88
CA LEU A 109 17.45 14.81 24.15
C LEU A 109 18.69 14.33 23.38
N PHE A 110 19.50 13.46 23.98
CA PHE A 110 20.68 12.88 23.34
C PHE A 110 20.32 11.99 22.14
N VAL A 111 19.28 11.16 22.23
CA VAL A 111 18.80 10.34 21.10
C VAL A 111 18.26 11.22 19.97
N ILE A 112 17.48 12.26 20.28
CA ILE A 112 16.99 13.22 19.27
C ILE A 112 18.17 13.91 18.59
N PHE A 113 19.17 14.33 19.36
CA PHE A 113 20.41 14.92 18.86
C PHE A 113 21.14 13.96 17.92
N LEU A 114 21.28 12.67 18.26
CA LEU A 114 21.91 11.66 17.41
C LEU A 114 21.19 11.48 16.06
N ILE A 115 19.85 11.45 16.07
CA ILE A 115 19.09 11.27 14.82
C ILE A 115 19.29 12.48 13.90
N ILE A 116 19.17 13.70 14.44
CA ILE A 116 19.24 14.92 13.64
C ILE A 116 20.67 15.17 13.15
N MET A 117 21.67 15.06 14.03
CA MET A 117 23.05 15.41 13.69
C MET A 117 23.76 14.29 12.91
N SER A 118 23.63 13.04 13.36
CA SER A 118 24.42 11.93 12.80
C SER A 118 23.81 11.35 11.53
N ILE A 119 22.48 11.36 11.40
CA ILE A 119 21.79 10.73 10.27
C ILE A 119 21.32 11.80 9.28
N ILE A 120 20.64 12.85 9.72
CA ILE A 120 20.05 13.82 8.79
C ILE A 120 21.12 14.77 8.24
N ILE A 121 21.93 15.37 9.11
CA ILE A 121 22.89 16.41 8.67
C ILE A 121 24.07 15.82 7.90
N MET A 122 24.66 14.70 8.34
CA MET A 122 25.75 14.05 7.58
C MET A 122 25.31 13.60 6.19
N ASN A 123 24.13 12.98 6.08
CA ASN A 123 23.62 12.54 4.78
C ASN A 123 23.22 13.71 3.88
N LEU A 124 22.70 14.81 4.44
CA LEU A 124 22.39 16.02 3.68
C LEU A 124 23.65 16.72 3.16
N LEU A 125 24.69 16.83 3.99
CA LEU A 125 25.96 17.45 3.64
C LEU A 125 26.67 16.66 2.52
N VAL A 126 26.74 15.34 2.65
CA VAL A 126 27.31 14.46 1.63
C VAL A 126 26.46 14.48 0.35
N GLY A 127 25.13 14.48 0.48
CA GLY A 127 24.21 14.54 -0.67
C GLY A 127 24.37 15.82 -1.49
N LEU A 128 24.36 16.98 -0.84
CA LEU A 128 24.55 18.28 -1.50
C LEU A 128 25.94 18.40 -2.13
N ALA A 129 26.98 17.94 -1.44
CA ALA A 129 28.34 17.95 -2.00
C ALA A 129 28.45 17.07 -3.26
N VAL A 130 27.84 15.88 -3.26
CA VAL A 130 27.87 14.96 -4.41
C VAL A 130 27.08 15.51 -5.60
N ASP A 131 25.93 16.14 -5.35
CA ASP A 131 25.11 16.72 -6.42
C ASP A 131 25.75 17.98 -7.01
N ASP A 132 26.35 18.83 -6.18
CA ASP A 132 27.13 20.00 -6.63
C ASP A 132 28.35 19.59 -7.45
N ILE A 133 29.10 18.57 -7.02
CA ILE A 133 30.28 18.08 -7.77
C ILE A 133 29.87 17.62 -9.18
N LYS A 134 28.77 16.86 -9.30
CA LYS A 134 28.28 16.37 -10.60
C LYS A 134 27.83 17.52 -11.50
N GLY A 135 27.16 18.53 -10.95
CA GLY A 135 26.71 19.70 -11.70
C GLY A 135 27.86 20.61 -12.16
N VAL A 136 28.85 20.80 -11.29
CA VAL A 136 29.95 21.74 -11.51
C VAL A 136 31.06 21.14 -12.38
N GLN A 137 31.22 19.82 -12.45
CA GLN A 137 32.31 19.18 -13.20
C GLN A 137 32.38 19.62 -14.68
N LYS A 138 31.25 19.62 -15.38
CA LYS A 138 31.20 20.00 -16.81
C LYS A 138 31.51 21.48 -17.04
N ASN A 139 31.05 22.34 -16.14
CA ASN A 139 31.30 23.78 -16.22
C ASN A 139 32.75 24.10 -15.80
N ALA A 140 33.28 23.41 -14.79
CA ALA A 140 34.64 23.56 -14.31
C ALA A 140 35.67 23.17 -15.38
N GLU A 141 35.40 22.18 -16.21
CA GLU A 141 36.26 21.84 -17.36
C GLU A 141 36.38 23.00 -18.36
N LEU A 142 35.25 23.65 -18.67
CA LEU A 142 35.22 24.80 -19.58
C LEU A 142 35.86 26.04 -18.96
N GLU A 143 35.54 26.36 -17.70
CA GLU A 143 36.14 27.49 -16.98
C GLU A 143 37.64 27.32 -16.78
N TYR A 144 38.08 26.10 -16.46
CA TYR A 144 39.49 25.76 -16.37
C TYR A 144 40.20 25.94 -17.73
N LEU A 145 39.59 25.47 -18.83
CA LEU A 145 40.16 25.66 -20.16
C LEU A 145 40.25 27.14 -20.53
N ALA A 146 39.20 27.92 -20.25
CA ALA A 146 39.20 29.37 -20.44
C ALA A 146 40.29 30.06 -19.61
N MET A 147 40.48 29.65 -18.36
CA MET A 147 41.53 30.17 -17.48
C MET A 147 42.92 29.82 -18.02
N LYS A 148 43.12 28.59 -18.53
CA LYS A 148 44.37 28.17 -19.16
C LYS A 148 44.68 28.98 -20.41
N VAL A 149 43.68 29.24 -21.25
CA VAL A 149 43.81 30.09 -22.45
C VAL A 149 44.17 31.51 -22.04
N LYS A 150 43.46 32.08 -21.07
CA LYS A 150 43.72 33.44 -20.56
C LYS A 150 45.15 33.57 -20.01
N LEU A 151 45.58 32.64 -19.15
CA LEU A 151 46.95 32.63 -18.63
C LEU A 151 47.99 32.50 -19.76
N THR A 152 47.72 31.64 -20.74
CA THR A 152 48.62 31.48 -21.90
C THR A 152 48.70 32.77 -22.72
N LEU A 153 47.58 33.47 -22.91
CA LEU A 153 47.53 34.75 -23.61
C LEU A 153 48.22 35.87 -22.83
N ASP A 154 48.02 35.95 -21.50
CA ASP A 154 48.68 36.92 -20.63
C ASP A 154 50.22 36.72 -20.65
N VAL A 155 50.67 35.45 -20.65
CA VAL A 155 52.08 35.10 -20.83
C VAL A 155 52.57 35.45 -22.25
N GLU A 156 51.81 35.14 -23.30
CA GLU A 156 52.20 35.49 -24.67
C GLU A 156 52.31 37.01 -24.86
N TYR A 157 51.41 37.77 -24.25
CA TYR A 157 51.37 39.24 -24.33
C TYR A 157 52.50 39.90 -23.54
N SER A 158 52.83 39.36 -22.36
CA SER A 158 53.93 39.86 -21.53
C SER A 158 55.33 39.49 -22.04
N LEU A 159 55.43 38.57 -23.02
CA LEU A 159 56.71 38.17 -23.60
C LEU A 159 57.26 39.19 -24.61
N PRO A 160 58.56 39.57 -24.50
CA PRO A 160 59.23 40.40 -25.49
C PRO A 160 59.15 39.82 -26.91
N GLN A 161 59.07 40.71 -27.90
CA GLN A 161 58.82 40.35 -29.31
C GLN A 161 59.85 39.36 -29.88
N PHE A 162 61.10 39.39 -29.39
CA PHE A 162 62.15 38.45 -29.79
C PHE A 162 61.90 37.01 -29.29
N ILE A 163 61.32 36.84 -28.09
CA ILE A 163 60.95 35.53 -27.52
C ILE A 163 59.69 35.01 -28.21
N ARG A 164 58.71 35.89 -28.43
CA ARG A 164 57.47 35.56 -29.14
C ARG A 164 57.73 35.03 -30.54
N ARG A 165 58.62 35.68 -31.31
CA ARG A 165 59.01 35.22 -32.66
C ARG A 165 59.72 33.87 -32.65
N ARG A 166 60.51 33.58 -31.61
CA ARG A 166 61.28 32.33 -31.50
C ARG A 166 60.44 31.14 -31.05
N LEU A 167 59.39 31.37 -30.26
CA LEU A 167 58.51 30.33 -29.70
C LEU A 167 57.24 30.08 -30.51
N LYS A 168 56.87 30.98 -31.43
CA LYS A 168 55.69 30.83 -32.29
C LYS A 168 55.90 29.71 -33.32
N ARG A 169 55.45 28.51 -33.00
CA ARG A 169 55.31 27.41 -33.97
C ARG A 169 53.88 27.38 -34.50
N GLN A 170 53.71 27.78 -35.75
CA GLN A 170 52.40 27.83 -36.42
C GLN A 170 51.88 26.44 -36.83
N TYR A 171 52.80 25.48 -37.02
CA TYR A 171 52.48 24.10 -37.37
C TYR A 171 53.30 23.15 -36.50
N CYS A 172 52.65 22.16 -35.91
CA CYS A 172 53.30 21.05 -35.21
C CYS A 172 52.97 19.76 -35.96
N TRP A 173 53.97 19.16 -36.59
CA TRP A 173 53.84 17.84 -37.20
C TRP A 173 53.79 16.79 -36.07
N PHE A 174 52.64 16.16 -35.88
CA PHE A 174 52.44 15.09 -34.90
C PHE A 174 52.54 13.74 -35.60
N TYR A 175 53.60 12.98 -35.33
CA TYR A 175 53.76 11.62 -35.84
C TYR A 175 53.30 10.63 -34.76
N PRO A 176 52.19 9.88 -34.97
CA PRO A 176 51.60 9.04 -33.93
C PRO A 176 52.46 7.85 -33.50
N ASP A 177 53.60 7.60 -34.14
CA ASP A 177 54.40 6.38 -33.95
C ASP A 177 55.89 6.63 -33.65
N LYS A 178 56.30 7.88 -33.42
CA LYS A 178 57.68 8.19 -33.00
C LYS A 178 57.69 8.77 -31.59
N TYR A 179 57.97 7.90 -30.63
CA TYR A 179 58.18 8.27 -29.23
C TYR A 179 59.47 9.10 -29.09
N ARG A 180 59.34 10.41 -28.94
CA ARG A 180 60.47 11.29 -28.62
C ARG A 180 60.73 11.19 -27.13
N LYS A 181 61.87 10.62 -26.72
CA LYS A 181 62.33 10.58 -25.31
C LYS A 181 62.39 12.00 -24.74
N ARG A 182 61.32 12.45 -24.09
CA ARG A 182 61.34 13.55 -23.13
C ARG A 182 61.46 12.96 -21.73
N SER A 183 62.00 13.73 -20.79
CA SER A 183 61.99 13.33 -19.38
C SER A 183 60.57 13.01 -18.94
N ALA A 184 60.37 11.85 -18.28
CA ALA A 184 59.06 11.37 -17.84
C ALA A 184 58.31 12.42 -17.00
N PHE A 185 59.04 13.25 -16.26
CA PHE A 185 58.48 14.35 -15.48
C PHE A 185 57.91 15.47 -16.35
N ILE A 186 58.63 15.90 -17.40
CA ILE A 186 58.16 16.94 -18.34
C ILE A 186 56.96 16.42 -19.14
N GLN A 187 56.98 15.13 -19.49
CA GLN A 187 55.85 14.48 -20.13
C GLN A 187 54.66 14.48 -19.19
N TRP A 188 54.80 14.05 -17.94
CA TRP A 188 53.73 14.09 -16.94
C TRP A 188 53.17 15.50 -16.68
N LEU A 189 54.02 16.54 -16.59
CA LEU A 189 53.61 17.94 -16.29
C LEU A 189 52.94 18.67 -17.46
N PHE A 190 53.38 18.40 -18.69
CA PHE A 190 52.91 19.08 -19.91
C PHE A 190 52.26 18.10 -20.89
N SER A 191 51.79 16.94 -20.41
CA SER A 191 50.98 16.05 -21.23
C SER A 191 49.71 16.81 -21.61
N VAL A 192 49.69 17.31 -22.84
CA VAL A 192 48.45 17.34 -23.60
C VAL A 192 48.00 15.89 -23.61
N ASP A 193 46.78 15.65 -23.14
CA ASP A 193 46.19 14.33 -22.97
C ASP A 193 46.59 13.40 -24.09
N ASN A 194 46.82 12.12 -23.78
CA ASN A 194 47.04 11.06 -24.74
C ASN A 194 45.94 11.14 -25.82
N LEU A 195 46.23 11.89 -26.89
CA LEU A 195 45.32 12.10 -27.99
C LEU A 195 45.29 10.79 -28.75
N ASN A 196 44.38 9.93 -28.32
CA ASN A 196 44.16 8.65 -28.95
C ASN A 196 43.84 8.90 -30.43
N ARG A 197 44.36 8.05 -31.31
CA ARG A 197 44.13 8.16 -32.77
C ARG A 197 42.63 8.22 -33.08
N SER A 198 41.80 7.56 -32.26
CA SER A 198 40.34 7.62 -32.31
C SER A 198 39.78 9.02 -32.00
N THR A 199 40.29 9.73 -31.00
CA THR A 199 39.85 11.09 -30.61
C THR A 199 40.21 12.12 -31.68
N ILE A 200 41.41 12.03 -32.28
CA ILE A 200 41.82 12.90 -33.38
C ILE A 200 40.98 12.62 -34.63
N ASN A 201 40.76 11.35 -34.98
CA ASN A 201 39.89 10.97 -36.10
C ASN A 201 38.43 11.42 -35.88
N LYS A 202 37.95 11.40 -34.64
CA LYS A 202 36.62 11.87 -34.24
C LYS A 202 36.48 13.40 -34.35
N ALA A 203 37.57 14.14 -34.10
CA ALA A 203 37.61 15.60 -34.25
C ALA A 203 37.78 16.05 -35.73
N LEU A 204 38.49 15.28 -36.54
CA LEU A 204 38.71 15.57 -37.97
C LEU A 204 37.48 15.31 -38.85
N ASN A 205 36.59 14.40 -38.46
CA ASN A 205 35.35 14.07 -39.18
C ASN A 205 34.11 14.27 -38.30
N PRO A 206 33.73 15.52 -38.00
CA PRO A 206 32.55 15.81 -37.17
C PRO A 206 31.25 15.27 -37.77
N GLU A 207 31.12 15.24 -39.10
CA GLU A 207 29.94 14.72 -39.80
C GLU A 207 29.75 13.21 -39.60
N LYS A 208 30.83 12.43 -39.69
CA LYS A 208 30.79 10.97 -39.48
C LYS A 208 30.38 10.61 -38.05
N ASN A 209 30.84 11.38 -37.08
CA ASN A 209 30.44 11.21 -35.67
C ASN A 209 28.96 11.59 -35.45
N LYS A 210 28.47 12.64 -36.12
CA LYS A 210 27.04 13.00 -36.09
C LYS A 210 26.18 11.89 -36.70
N GLN A 211 26.60 11.29 -37.81
CA GLN A 211 25.93 10.15 -38.44
C GLN A 211 25.93 8.92 -37.51
N GLU A 212 27.05 8.56 -36.89
CA GLU A 212 27.11 7.41 -35.97
C GLU A 212 26.19 7.61 -34.73
N ILE A 213 26.10 8.84 -34.23
CA ILE A 213 25.18 9.18 -33.13
C ILE A 213 23.72 9.09 -33.61
N LEU A 214 23.43 9.55 -34.83
CA LEU A 214 22.11 9.44 -35.44
C LEU A 214 21.72 7.98 -35.66
N GLU A 215 22.61 7.14 -36.19
CA GLU A 215 22.39 5.70 -36.37
C GLU A 215 22.08 5.00 -35.05
N LYS A 216 22.85 5.30 -33.98
CA LYS A 216 22.56 4.75 -32.65
C LYS A 216 21.20 5.19 -32.12
N ARG A 217 20.80 6.44 -32.39
CA ARG A 217 19.46 6.94 -32.00
C ARG A 217 18.36 6.27 -32.81
N VAL A 218 18.55 6.09 -34.13
CA VAL A 218 17.60 5.40 -35.01
C VAL A 218 17.43 3.95 -34.55
N ASN A 219 18.52 3.21 -34.34
CA ASN A 219 18.45 1.83 -33.86
C ASN A 219 17.76 1.72 -32.48
N SER A 220 17.99 2.68 -31.59
CA SER A 220 17.30 2.71 -30.29
C SER A 220 15.81 3.03 -30.44
N ILE A 221 15.43 3.87 -31.40
CA ILE A 221 14.03 4.16 -31.72
C ILE A 221 13.38 2.91 -32.32
N ASP A 222 14.05 2.23 -33.26
CA ASP A 222 13.54 1.01 -33.89
C ASP A 222 13.26 -0.08 -32.85
N GLN A 223 14.17 -0.30 -31.90
CA GLN A 223 13.95 -1.23 -30.78
C GLN A 223 12.73 -0.84 -29.92
N ASN A 224 12.53 0.46 -29.69
CA ASN A 224 11.38 0.93 -28.94
C ASN A 224 10.07 0.76 -29.73
N VAL A 225 10.11 0.98 -31.05
CA VAL A 225 8.97 0.75 -31.96
C VAL A 225 8.61 -0.73 -31.98
N ASP A 226 9.56 -1.64 -32.12
CA ASP A 226 9.33 -3.09 -32.04
C ASP A 226 8.68 -3.48 -30.71
N SER A 227 9.14 -2.89 -29.60
CA SER A 227 8.57 -3.15 -28.27
C SER A 227 7.14 -2.62 -28.12
N LEU A 228 6.82 -1.51 -28.80
CA LEU A 228 5.47 -0.93 -28.83
C LEU A 228 4.55 -1.78 -29.68
N ASP A 229 5.01 -2.24 -30.85
CA ASP A 229 4.24 -3.12 -31.74
C ASP A 229 3.86 -4.43 -31.03
N GLN A 230 4.79 -5.04 -30.30
CA GLN A 230 4.48 -6.23 -29.47
C GLN A 230 3.43 -5.93 -28.39
N LYS A 231 3.48 -4.76 -27.76
CA LYS A 231 2.48 -4.36 -26.76
C LYS A 231 1.11 -4.14 -27.40
N VAL A 232 1.05 -3.47 -28.56
CA VAL A 232 -0.18 -3.25 -29.32
C VAL A 232 -0.80 -4.60 -29.72
N GLU A 233 0.00 -5.53 -30.21
CA GLU A 233 -0.47 -6.89 -30.56
C GLU A 233 -1.05 -7.62 -29.33
N SER A 234 -0.34 -7.58 -28.19
CA SER A 234 -0.84 -8.18 -26.94
C SER A 234 -2.14 -7.55 -26.44
N MET A 235 -2.33 -6.25 -26.72
CA MET A 235 -3.52 -5.51 -26.34
C MET A 235 -4.69 -5.87 -27.27
N ASN A 236 -4.46 -5.98 -28.57
CA ASN A 236 -5.45 -6.43 -29.55
C ASN A 236 -5.97 -7.82 -29.21
N GLN A 237 -5.10 -8.76 -28.86
CA GLN A 237 -5.50 -10.10 -28.41
C GLN A 237 -6.38 -10.08 -27.16
N LYS A 238 -6.10 -9.17 -26.20
CA LYS A 238 -6.96 -8.99 -25.03
C LYS A 238 -8.32 -8.40 -25.39
N TYR A 239 -8.37 -7.45 -26.32
CA TYR A 239 -9.62 -6.89 -26.83
C TYR A 239 -10.47 -7.97 -27.50
N GLU A 240 -9.91 -8.80 -28.37
CA GLU A 240 -10.64 -9.91 -28.98
C GLU A 240 -11.15 -10.92 -27.94
N SER A 241 -10.38 -11.18 -26.87
CA SER A 241 -10.83 -12.06 -25.80
C SER A 241 -11.96 -11.45 -24.97
N LEU A 242 -11.95 -10.12 -24.77
CA LEU A 242 -13.03 -9.40 -24.10
C LEU A 242 -14.29 -9.42 -24.95
N ASP A 243 -14.17 -9.18 -26.25
CA ASP A 243 -15.27 -9.21 -27.22
C ASP A 243 -16.02 -10.54 -27.17
N LYS A 244 -15.27 -11.67 -27.26
CA LYS A 244 -15.84 -13.02 -27.11
C LYS A 244 -16.53 -13.26 -25.76
N LYS A 245 -16.05 -12.64 -24.68
CA LYS A 245 -16.67 -12.76 -23.36
C LYS A 245 -17.97 -11.95 -23.27
N VAL A 246 -18.02 -10.79 -23.92
CA VAL A 246 -19.23 -9.97 -24.04
C VAL A 246 -20.30 -10.76 -24.80
N ASP A 247 -19.96 -11.33 -25.96
CA ASP A 247 -20.89 -12.17 -26.73
C ASP A 247 -21.45 -13.34 -25.90
N SER A 248 -20.59 -14.00 -25.11
CA SER A 248 -21.01 -15.11 -24.24
C SER A 248 -21.93 -14.65 -23.11
N LEU A 249 -21.72 -13.45 -22.56
CA LEU A 249 -22.59 -12.86 -21.55
C LEU A 249 -23.94 -12.47 -22.14
N GLU A 250 -23.96 -11.88 -23.34
CA GLU A 250 -25.20 -11.55 -24.06
C GLU A 250 -26.05 -12.81 -24.28
N GLN A 251 -25.44 -13.92 -24.74
CA GLN A 251 -26.15 -15.19 -24.89
C GLN A 251 -26.70 -15.74 -23.57
N LYS A 252 -25.94 -15.61 -22.47
CA LYS A 252 -26.41 -16.04 -21.13
C LYS A 252 -27.57 -15.20 -20.64
N VAL A 253 -27.54 -13.89 -20.87
CA VAL A 253 -28.63 -12.97 -20.52
C VAL A 253 -29.89 -13.36 -21.30
N GLU A 254 -29.77 -13.63 -22.59
CA GLU A 254 -30.90 -14.06 -23.42
C GLU A 254 -31.51 -15.38 -22.92
N SER A 255 -30.69 -16.38 -22.61
CA SER A 255 -31.17 -17.65 -22.02
C SER A 255 -31.85 -17.45 -20.66
N MET A 256 -31.38 -16.49 -19.86
CA MET A 256 -31.97 -16.18 -18.56
C MET A 256 -33.34 -15.51 -18.73
N ASN A 257 -33.47 -14.58 -19.68
CA ASN A 257 -34.74 -13.94 -20.00
C ASN A 257 -35.80 -14.97 -20.41
N GLN A 258 -35.44 -15.93 -21.26
CA GLN A 258 -36.35 -17.03 -21.64
C GLN A 258 -36.78 -17.90 -20.45
N LYS A 259 -35.87 -18.16 -19.50
CA LYS A 259 -36.21 -18.91 -18.28
C LYS A 259 -37.15 -18.13 -17.37
N VAL A 260 -36.94 -16.81 -17.24
CA VAL A 260 -37.83 -15.94 -16.47
C VAL A 260 -39.23 -15.96 -17.07
N GLU A 261 -39.35 -15.81 -18.39
CA GLU A 261 -40.64 -15.86 -19.09
C GLU A 261 -41.35 -17.22 -18.92
N SER A 262 -40.61 -18.34 -18.92
CA SER A 262 -41.18 -19.66 -18.62
C SER A 262 -41.67 -19.78 -17.17
N VAL A 263 -40.95 -19.18 -16.22
CA VAL A 263 -41.37 -19.15 -14.81
C VAL A 263 -42.64 -18.33 -14.65
N ASP A 264 -42.72 -17.15 -15.28
CA ASP A 264 -43.91 -16.30 -15.26
C ASP A 264 -45.14 -17.05 -15.78
N GLN A 265 -45.01 -17.78 -16.90
CA GLN A 265 -46.09 -18.62 -17.42
C GLN A 265 -46.52 -19.74 -16.45
N LYS A 266 -45.57 -20.37 -15.76
CA LYS A 266 -45.88 -21.39 -14.75
C LYS A 266 -46.60 -20.80 -13.54
N VAL A 267 -46.18 -19.63 -13.08
CA VAL A 267 -46.84 -18.91 -11.98
C VAL A 267 -48.28 -18.58 -12.37
N GLU A 268 -48.52 -18.09 -13.59
CA GLU A 268 -49.87 -17.81 -14.08
C GLU A 268 -50.75 -19.07 -14.09
N SER A 269 -50.20 -20.20 -14.56
CA SER A 269 -50.94 -21.48 -14.56
C SER A 269 -51.26 -22.00 -13.16
N LEU A 270 -50.36 -21.75 -12.19
CA LEU A 270 -50.57 -22.12 -10.80
C LEU A 270 -51.65 -21.25 -10.16
N ASN A 271 -51.65 -19.95 -10.43
CA ASN A 271 -52.68 -19.02 -9.95
C ASN A 271 -54.08 -19.47 -10.42
N GLN A 272 -54.23 -19.77 -11.72
CA GLN A 272 -55.50 -20.29 -12.25
C GLN A 272 -55.92 -21.61 -11.58
N LYS A 273 -54.97 -22.50 -11.31
CA LYS A 273 -55.27 -23.76 -10.62
C LYS A 273 -55.70 -23.53 -9.18
N VAL A 274 -55.09 -22.57 -8.47
CA VAL A 274 -55.47 -22.18 -7.10
C VAL A 274 -56.90 -21.63 -7.10
N GLU A 275 -57.23 -20.70 -7.99
CA GLU A 275 -58.61 -20.18 -8.11
C GLU A 275 -59.63 -21.29 -8.38
N SER A 276 -59.28 -22.26 -9.24
CA SER A 276 -60.16 -23.41 -9.52
C SER A 276 -60.35 -24.32 -8.31
N MET A 277 -59.33 -24.44 -7.44
CA MET A 277 -59.43 -25.21 -6.20
C MET A 277 -60.28 -24.46 -5.18
N ASP A 278 -60.13 -23.15 -5.06
CA ASP A 278 -60.95 -22.32 -4.16
C ASP A 278 -62.44 -22.44 -4.52
N GLN A 279 -62.79 -22.37 -5.81
CA GLN A 279 -64.17 -22.58 -6.26
C GLN A 279 -64.73 -23.98 -5.93
N LYS A 280 -63.89 -25.02 -6.07
CA LYS A 280 -64.28 -26.39 -5.69
C LYS A 280 -64.46 -26.53 -4.19
N TYR A 281 -63.62 -25.87 -3.41
CA TYR A 281 -63.69 -25.87 -1.96
C TYR A 281 -64.99 -25.22 -1.48
N GLU A 282 -65.35 -24.05 -2.02
CA GLU A 282 -66.64 -23.39 -1.76
C GLU A 282 -67.84 -24.28 -2.12
N SER A 283 -67.81 -24.90 -3.30
CA SER A 283 -68.87 -25.83 -3.73
C SER A 283 -69.00 -27.05 -2.82
N MET A 284 -67.88 -27.56 -2.31
CA MET A 284 -67.88 -28.67 -1.36
C MET A 284 -68.41 -28.23 0.00
N ASN A 285 -68.04 -27.05 0.47
CA ASN A 285 -68.53 -26.49 1.73
C ASN A 285 -70.06 -26.35 1.73
N GLN A 286 -70.64 -25.85 0.64
CA GLN A 286 -72.10 -25.79 0.45
C GLN A 286 -72.76 -27.19 0.47
N LYS A 287 -72.11 -28.21 -0.12
CA LYS A 287 -72.64 -29.59 -0.07
C LYS A 287 -72.59 -30.17 1.34
N VAL A 288 -71.55 -29.88 2.11
CA VAL A 288 -71.44 -30.29 3.52
C VAL A 288 -72.56 -29.67 4.34
N GLU A 289 -72.80 -28.36 4.22
CA GLU A 289 -73.94 -27.70 4.88
C GLU A 289 -75.29 -28.33 4.52
N SER A 290 -75.49 -28.68 3.24
CA SER A 290 -76.72 -29.37 2.80
C SER A 290 -76.86 -30.77 3.40
N VAL A 291 -75.76 -31.52 3.54
CA VAL A 291 -75.77 -32.83 4.20
C VAL A 291 -76.09 -32.66 5.69
N ASP A 292 -75.47 -31.70 6.38
CA ASP A 292 -75.74 -31.43 7.79
C ASP A 292 -77.22 -31.12 8.04
N GLN A 293 -77.85 -30.32 7.17
CA GLN A 293 -79.30 -30.04 7.22
C GLN A 293 -80.16 -31.31 7.04
N LYS A 294 -79.78 -32.19 6.10
CA LYS A 294 -80.49 -33.45 5.87
C LYS A 294 -80.33 -34.40 7.06
N VAL A 295 -79.14 -34.50 7.62
CA VAL A 295 -78.88 -35.31 8.84
C VAL A 295 -79.76 -34.81 9.97
N GLY A 296 -79.79 -33.50 10.25
CA GLY A 296 -80.67 -32.92 11.27
C GLY A 296 -82.16 -33.21 11.02
N SER A 297 -82.61 -33.23 9.75
CA SER A 297 -83.99 -33.60 9.40
C SER A 297 -84.28 -35.09 9.63
N VAL A 298 -83.30 -35.96 9.40
CA VAL A 298 -83.40 -37.40 9.67
C VAL A 298 -83.45 -37.64 11.18
N ASP A 299 -82.61 -36.97 11.96
CA ASP A 299 -82.61 -37.06 13.42
C ASP A 299 -83.99 -36.70 14.00
N GLN A 300 -84.61 -35.63 13.51
CA GLN A 300 -85.98 -35.25 13.90
C GLN A 300 -87.02 -36.33 13.55
N LYS A 301 -86.91 -36.97 12.38
CA LYS A 301 -87.82 -38.07 11.99
C LYS A 301 -87.61 -39.30 12.88
N ILE A 302 -86.37 -39.66 13.19
CA ILE A 302 -86.04 -40.77 14.09
C ILE A 302 -86.67 -40.51 15.46
N GLU A 303 -86.54 -39.30 16.01
CA GLU A 303 -87.15 -38.93 17.28
C GLU A 303 -88.68 -39.10 17.26
N SER A 304 -89.34 -38.62 16.20
CA SER A 304 -90.79 -38.79 16.03
C SER A 304 -91.21 -40.26 15.89
N MET A 305 -90.36 -41.10 15.26
CA MET A 305 -90.62 -42.53 15.09
C MET A 305 -90.43 -43.26 16.41
N ASN A 306 -89.40 -42.93 17.19
CA ASN A 306 -89.18 -43.47 18.53
C ASN A 306 -90.39 -43.20 19.42
N GLN A 307 -90.93 -41.98 19.41
CA GLN A 307 -92.16 -41.64 20.15
C GLN A 307 -93.36 -42.51 19.72
N LYS A 308 -93.55 -42.74 18.42
CA LYS A 308 -94.61 -43.62 17.92
C LYS A 308 -94.40 -45.07 18.36
N VAL A 309 -93.16 -45.58 18.30
CA VAL A 309 -92.82 -46.92 18.77
C VAL A 309 -93.15 -47.06 20.26
N TYR A 310 -92.78 -46.09 21.10
CA TYR A 310 -93.17 -46.08 22.52
C TYR A 310 -94.69 -46.15 22.71
N SER A 311 -95.47 -45.37 21.94
CA SER A 311 -96.94 -45.43 22.03
C SER A 311 -97.52 -46.77 21.56
N MET A 312 -96.91 -47.39 20.55
CA MET A 312 -97.33 -48.68 20.04
C MET A 312 -97.00 -49.81 21.00
N ASP A 313 -95.84 -49.74 21.66
CA ASP A 313 -95.42 -50.69 22.69
C ASP A 313 -96.40 -50.66 23.88
N GLN A 314 -96.83 -49.46 24.32
CA GLN A 314 -97.90 -49.30 25.32
C GLN A 314 -99.23 -49.92 24.87
N ASN A 315 -99.63 -49.69 23.62
CA ASN A 315 -100.86 -50.28 23.08
C ASN A 315 -100.78 -51.81 23.01
N VAL A 316 -99.64 -52.37 22.59
CA VAL A 316 -99.42 -53.82 22.54
C VAL A 316 -99.50 -54.42 23.94
N GLU A 317 -98.90 -53.76 24.94
CA GLU A 317 -98.98 -54.22 26.34
C GLU A 317 -100.42 -54.20 26.84
N SER A 318 -101.18 -53.14 26.55
CA SER A 318 -102.62 -53.08 26.85
C SER A 318 -103.43 -54.19 26.17
N VAL A 319 -103.10 -54.55 24.93
CA VAL A 319 -103.75 -55.68 24.23
C VAL A 319 -103.36 -57.02 24.85
N LYS A 320 -102.10 -57.22 25.25
CA LYS A 320 -101.68 -58.43 25.99
C LYS A 320 -102.45 -58.57 27.30
N GLU A 321 -102.63 -57.47 28.04
CA GLU A 321 -103.44 -57.44 29.25
C GLU A 321 -104.90 -57.83 28.96
N MET A 322 -105.51 -57.27 27.91
CA MET A 322 -106.87 -57.64 27.47
C MET A 322 -106.97 -59.12 27.09
N ILE A 323 -106.04 -59.65 26.30
CA ILE A 323 -106.04 -61.08 25.91
C ILE A 323 -105.90 -61.97 27.14
N THR A 324 -105.03 -61.61 28.08
CA THR A 324 -104.86 -62.36 29.34
C THR A 324 -106.16 -62.36 30.16
N ALA A 325 -106.87 -61.24 30.19
CA ALA A 325 -108.19 -61.13 30.82
C ALA A 325 -109.27 -61.96 30.09
N ILE A 326 -109.25 -62.00 28.75
CA ILE A 326 -110.18 -62.85 27.98
C ILE A 326 -109.89 -64.33 28.20
N LEU A 327 -108.62 -64.74 28.16
CA LEU A 327 -108.22 -66.13 28.40
C LEU A 327 -108.59 -66.59 29.81
N SER A 328 -108.46 -65.72 30.82
CA SER A 328 -108.91 -66.03 32.18
C SER A 328 -110.43 -66.16 32.25
N HIS A 329 -111.20 -65.32 31.54
CA HIS A 329 -112.65 -65.45 31.44
C HIS A 329 -113.09 -66.71 30.68
N PHE A 330 -112.43 -67.05 29.58
CA PHE A 330 -112.74 -68.25 28.79
C PHE A 330 -112.49 -69.52 29.60
N LYS A 331 -111.39 -69.56 30.37
CA LYS A 331 -111.10 -70.65 31.31
C LYS A 331 -112.20 -70.80 32.37
N ILE A 332 -112.71 -69.69 32.90
CA ILE A 332 -113.86 -69.69 33.83
C ILE A 332 -115.14 -70.22 33.15
N CYS A 333 -115.38 -69.90 31.87
CA CYS A 333 -116.52 -70.41 31.12
C CYS A 333 -116.39 -71.89 30.76
N GLU A 334 -115.21 -72.35 30.35
CA GLU A 334 -114.92 -73.76 30.09
C GLU A 334 -115.12 -74.60 31.36
N ASP A 335 -114.64 -74.12 32.51
CA ASP A 335 -114.90 -74.73 33.83
C ASP A 335 -116.39 -74.74 34.22
N LYS A 336 -117.24 -73.91 33.58
CA LYS A 336 -118.71 -73.91 33.78
C LYS A 336 -119.44 -74.84 32.80
N VAL A 337 -119.04 -74.89 31.52
CA VAL A 337 -119.70 -75.74 30.50
C VAL A 337 -119.45 -77.22 30.77
N VAL A 338 -118.23 -77.60 31.21
CA VAL A 338 -117.95 -78.98 31.62
C VAL A 338 -118.86 -79.43 32.77
N LYS A 339 -119.39 -78.51 33.58
CA LYS A 339 -120.36 -78.83 34.64
C LYS A 339 -121.80 -78.96 34.14
N GLU A 340 -122.15 -78.44 32.96
CA GLU A 340 -123.51 -78.52 32.41
C GLU A 340 -123.71 -79.76 31.50
N ASP A 341 -122.69 -80.19 30.75
CA ASP A 341 -122.81 -81.39 29.90
C ASP A 341 -122.89 -82.71 30.71
N ASP A 342 -122.43 -82.72 31.97
CA ASP A 342 -122.58 -83.86 32.89
C ASP A 342 -124.03 -84.05 33.43
N ILE A 343 -125.00 -83.21 33.04
CA ILE A 343 -126.39 -83.26 33.56
C ILE A 343 -127.41 -83.85 32.55
N ASN A 344 -127.02 -84.18 31.31
CA ASN A 344 -127.96 -84.75 30.32
C ASN A 344 -127.44 -85.96 29.52
N SER A 345 -126.89 -86.98 30.19
CA SER A 345 -126.86 -88.37 29.70
C SER A 345 -127.43 -89.36 30.70
#